data_AF-A0AAN4R2Y9-F1
#
_entry.id   AF-A0AAN4R2Y9-F1
#
_cell.length_a   1.000
_cell.length_b   1.000
_cell.length_c   1.000
_cell.angle_alpha   90.00
_cell.angle_beta   90.00
_cell.angle_gamma   90.00
#
_symmetry.space_group_name_H-M   'P 1'
#
loop_
_entity.id
_entity.type
_entity.pdbx_description
1 polymer ?
#
loop_
_entity_poly.entity_id
_entity_poly.type
_entity_poly.pdbx_seq_one_letter_code
_entity_poly.pdbx_strand_id
1 'polypeptide(L)'
;MKESKAGGILPRAEFCWKQADRASLGLAVSKDREGRMPTINQLIAKGREPAAKRNKVPALQGCPQKRGVCTRVYTVTPKKPNSALRKVAKVRLTNGYEVVSYIPGEGHNLQEHSVVLIRGGRVKDLPGVRYHILRGVLDTQGIAKRRQRRSLYGAKRPK
;
A
#
# COMPACT_ATOMS: atom_id res chain seq x y z
N MET A 1 -59.51 9.91 6.82
CA MET A 1 -59.05 10.97 7.75
C MET A 1 -58.08 10.33 8.73
N LYS A 2 -56.81 10.67 8.86
CA LYS A 2 -56.00 11.78 8.38
C LYS A 2 -54.60 11.24 8.09
N GLU A 3 -54.01 11.71 7.00
CA GLU A 3 -52.58 11.69 6.76
C GLU A 3 -51.84 12.48 7.84
N SER A 4 -50.59 12.13 8.13
CA SER A 4 -49.62 13.01 8.79
C SER A 4 -48.19 12.69 8.29
N LYS A 5 -47.74 13.57 7.39
CA LYS A 5 -46.39 14.13 7.11
C LYS A 5 -45.26 13.76 8.09
N ALA A 6 -43.96 13.87 7.81
CA ALA A 6 -43.09 14.08 6.66
C ALA A 6 -41.67 14.24 7.24
N GLY A 7 -40.62 13.87 6.51
CA GLY A 7 -39.22 14.15 6.83
C GLY A 7 -38.33 13.04 6.24
N GLY A 8 -37.54 13.24 5.20
CA GLY A 8 -36.94 14.46 4.65
C GLY A 8 -35.54 14.05 4.20
N ILE A 9 -35.46 13.19 3.18
CA ILE A 9 -34.19 12.72 2.61
C ILE A 9 -33.70 13.83 1.68
N LEU A 10 -32.56 14.42 2.03
CA LEU A 10 -31.88 15.42 1.23
C LEU A 10 -31.53 14.86 -0.16
N PRO A 11 -31.94 15.52 -1.26
CA PRO A 11 -31.59 15.07 -2.60
C PRO A 11 -30.12 15.36 -2.91
N ARG A 12 -29.51 14.38 -3.55
CA ARG A 12 -28.17 14.37 -4.12
C ARG A 12 -28.09 15.45 -5.20
N ALA A 13 -27.19 16.41 -5.01
CA ALA A 13 -26.95 17.53 -5.92
C ALA A 13 -26.89 17.08 -7.37
N GLU A 14 -27.81 17.60 -8.17
CA GLU A 14 -27.82 17.53 -9.62
C GLU A 14 -26.66 18.36 -10.16
N PHE A 15 -25.68 17.67 -10.76
CA PHE A 15 -24.67 18.33 -11.58
C PHE A 15 -25.29 18.63 -12.94
N CYS A 16 -25.73 19.88 -13.09
CA CYS A 16 -26.16 20.53 -14.31
C CYS A 16 -25.07 20.40 -15.38
N TRP A 17 -25.27 19.52 -16.37
CA TRP A 17 -24.57 19.58 -17.64
C TRP A 17 -25.36 20.49 -18.56
N LYS A 18 -24.83 21.70 -18.78
CA LYS A 18 -25.30 22.62 -19.81
C LYS A 18 -25.37 21.89 -21.15
N GLN A 19 -26.56 21.94 -21.76
CA GLN A 19 -26.76 21.74 -23.20
C GLN A 19 -25.82 22.66 -23.97
N ALA A 20 -24.99 22.06 -24.82
CA ALA A 20 -24.31 22.74 -25.90
C ALA A 20 -24.79 22.11 -27.20
N ASP A 21 -25.75 22.76 -27.83
CA ASP A 21 -26.07 22.55 -29.23
C ASP A 21 -24.85 22.88 -30.09
N ARG A 22 -24.36 21.92 -30.86
CA ARG A 22 -23.68 22.23 -32.11
C ARG A 22 -23.95 21.12 -33.12
N ALA A 23 -24.87 21.46 -34.02
CA ALA A 23 -25.15 20.77 -35.25
C ALA A 23 -23.89 20.45 -36.07
N SER A 24 -23.98 19.34 -36.80
CA SER A 24 -23.37 19.10 -38.11
C SER A 24 -21.90 19.47 -38.28
N LEU A 25 -21.01 18.47 -38.25
CA LEU A 25 -19.88 18.33 -39.17
C LEU A 25 -19.43 16.85 -39.12
N GLY A 26 -19.33 16.24 -40.31
CA GLY A 26 -19.23 14.80 -40.51
C GLY A 26 -18.07 14.11 -39.80
N LEU A 27 -18.35 12.95 -39.20
CA LEU A 27 -17.33 11.97 -38.84
C LEU A 27 -16.75 11.38 -40.13
N ALA A 28 -15.64 11.94 -40.58
CA ALA A 28 -14.66 11.16 -41.32
C ALA A 28 -14.16 10.06 -40.38
N VAL A 29 -14.49 8.81 -40.69
CA VAL A 29 -13.95 7.61 -40.06
C VAL A 29 -12.44 7.57 -40.36
N SER A 30 -11.62 8.11 -39.47
CA SER A 30 -10.17 7.92 -39.52
C SER A 30 -9.85 6.52 -39.03
N LYS A 31 -9.87 5.58 -39.98
CA LYS A 31 -9.05 4.36 -39.98
C LYS A 31 -7.61 4.79 -39.72
N ASP A 32 -7.02 4.34 -38.61
CA ASP A 32 -5.59 4.03 -38.46
C ASP A 32 -5.38 3.41 -37.06
N ARG A 33 -5.84 2.16 -36.93
CA ARG A 33 -5.36 1.24 -35.89
C ARG A 33 -4.30 0.36 -36.53
N GLU A 34 -3.05 0.81 -36.52
CA GLU A 34 -1.87 -0.05 -36.65
C GLU A 34 -0.66 0.74 -36.12
N GLY A 35 0.07 0.14 -35.17
CA GLY A 35 1.20 0.78 -34.50
C GLY A 35 2.36 1.04 -35.46
N ARG A 36 2.39 2.21 -36.09
CA ARG A 36 3.56 2.69 -36.85
C ARG A 36 4.75 2.87 -35.92
N MET A 37 5.87 2.21 -36.22
CA MET A 37 7.15 2.56 -35.60
C MET A 37 7.43 4.06 -35.83
N PRO A 38 7.85 4.80 -34.80
CA PRO A 38 8.13 6.22 -34.94
C PRO A 38 9.29 6.43 -35.92
N THR A 39 9.14 7.41 -36.80
CA THR A 39 10.19 7.77 -37.76
C THR A 39 11.34 8.49 -37.07
N ILE A 40 12.53 8.48 -37.67
CA ILE A 40 13.73 9.12 -37.09
C ILE A 40 13.47 10.62 -36.83
N ASN A 41 12.79 11.32 -37.76
CA ASN A 41 12.45 12.73 -37.60
C ASN A 41 11.50 12.99 -36.42
N GLN A 42 10.60 12.04 -36.10
CA GLN A 42 9.76 12.13 -34.91
C GLN A 42 10.57 11.98 -33.62
N LEU A 43 11.60 11.11 -33.62
CA LEU A 43 12.50 10.94 -32.48
C LEU A 43 13.45 12.14 -32.30
N ILE A 44 13.82 12.81 -33.39
CA ILE A 44 14.59 14.07 -33.34
C ILE A 44 13.72 15.19 -32.77
N ALA A 45 12.45 15.30 -33.19
CA ALA A 45 11.53 16.31 -32.69
C ALA A 45 11.04 16.04 -31.26
N LYS A 46 10.87 14.77 -30.88
CA LYS A 46 10.44 14.31 -29.56
C LYS A 46 11.26 13.09 -29.15
N GLY A 47 12.26 13.34 -28.31
CA GLY A 47 13.08 12.27 -27.74
C GLY A 47 12.23 11.25 -26.95
N ARG A 48 12.75 10.03 -26.80
CA ARG A 48 12.08 9.00 -26.01
C ARG A 48 12.16 9.35 -24.52
N GLU A 49 11.02 9.44 -23.86
CA GLU A 49 10.96 9.65 -22.42
C GLU A 49 10.97 8.30 -21.67
N PRO A 50 11.80 8.15 -20.62
CA PRO A 50 11.78 6.96 -19.80
C PRO A 50 10.48 6.90 -18.98
N ALA A 51 9.88 5.72 -18.89
CA ALA A 51 8.70 5.52 -18.06
C ALA A 51 9.02 5.76 -16.57
N ALA A 52 8.25 6.66 -15.94
CA ALA A 52 8.42 6.97 -14.53
C ALA A 52 8.11 5.75 -13.63
N LYS A 53 9.09 5.33 -12.82
CA LYS A 53 8.95 4.22 -11.87
C LYS A 53 8.51 4.74 -10.50
N ARG A 54 7.43 4.17 -9.95
CA ARG A 54 6.95 4.51 -8.61
C ARG A 54 7.70 3.71 -7.54
N ASN A 55 8.17 4.39 -6.49
CA ASN A 55 8.76 3.72 -5.34
C ASN A 55 7.68 2.99 -4.52
N LYS A 56 7.87 1.68 -4.30
CA LYS A 56 6.94 0.84 -3.53
C LYS A 56 6.98 1.14 -2.02
N VAL A 57 8.11 1.67 -1.51
CA VAL A 57 8.42 1.88 -0.09
C VAL A 57 8.85 3.33 0.19
N PRO A 58 7.95 4.32 0.02
CA PRO A 58 8.31 5.74 0.13
C PRO A 58 8.81 6.16 1.52
N ALA A 59 8.31 5.54 2.60
CA ALA A 59 8.61 5.96 3.97
C ALA A 59 10.06 5.67 4.40
N LEU A 60 10.76 4.79 3.68
CA LEU A 60 12.17 4.50 3.95
C LEU A 60 13.13 5.53 3.36
N GLN A 61 12.69 6.41 2.45
CA GLN A 61 13.52 7.48 1.86
C GLN A 61 14.92 6.99 1.41
N GLY A 62 14.99 5.83 0.74
CA GLY A 62 16.26 5.28 0.25
C GLY A 62 17.09 4.49 1.27
N CYS A 63 16.76 4.53 2.57
CA CYS A 63 17.43 3.70 3.57
C CYS A 63 16.94 2.24 3.49
N PRO A 64 17.82 1.23 3.72
CA PRO A 64 17.41 -0.17 3.68
C PRO A 64 16.49 -0.53 4.86
N GLN A 65 16.76 0.06 6.03
CA GLN A 65 16.04 -0.18 7.27
C GLN A 65 15.88 1.14 8.03
N LYS A 66 14.79 1.30 8.78
CA LYS A 66 14.59 2.45 9.66
C LYS A 66 14.02 2.04 11.01
N ARG A 67 14.51 2.69 12.06
CA ARG A 67 14.02 2.54 13.42
C ARG A 67 12.69 3.30 13.59
N GLY A 68 11.80 2.75 14.39
CA GLY A 68 10.55 3.38 14.78
C GLY A 68 10.01 2.84 16.09
N VAL A 69 8.97 3.49 16.60
CA VAL A 69 8.28 3.15 17.85
C VAL A 69 6.87 2.68 17.54
N CYS A 70 6.45 1.56 18.11
CA CYS A 70 5.09 1.05 17.97
C CYS A 70 4.09 1.98 18.68
N THR A 71 3.10 2.48 17.95
CA THR A 71 1.98 3.23 18.51
C THR A 71 0.88 2.30 18.99
N ARG A 72 0.52 1.30 18.16
CA ARG A 72 -0.47 0.28 18.51
C ARG A 72 -0.15 -1.05 17.85
N VAL A 73 -0.43 -2.13 18.54
CA VAL A 73 -0.27 -3.50 18.05
C VAL A 73 -1.64 -4.16 18.00
N TYR A 74 -2.04 -4.64 16.82
CA TYR A 74 -3.38 -5.16 16.60
C TYR A 74 -3.40 -6.22 15.49
N THR A 75 -4.53 -6.89 15.33
CA THR A 75 -4.72 -7.90 14.29
C THR A 75 -5.63 -7.36 13.18
N VAL A 76 -5.36 -7.75 11.94
CA VAL A 76 -6.15 -7.35 10.76
C VAL A 76 -6.54 -8.59 9.97
N THR A 77 -7.77 -8.59 9.45
CA THR A 77 -8.27 -9.61 8.53
C THR A 77 -7.81 -9.31 7.09
N PRO A 78 -7.33 -10.32 6.34
CA PRO A 78 -6.84 -10.13 4.98
C PRO A 78 -7.96 -9.84 3.98
N LYS A 79 -7.58 -9.45 2.75
CA LYS A 79 -8.49 -9.40 1.61
C LYS A 79 -8.97 -10.81 1.24
N LYS A 80 -10.25 -10.96 0.88
CA LYS A 80 -10.80 -12.16 0.21
C LYS A 80 -9.91 -12.51 -1.00
N PRO A 81 -9.49 -13.77 -1.22
CA PRO A 81 -10.06 -15.06 -0.81
C PRO A 81 -9.55 -15.63 0.51
N ASN A 82 -8.57 -14.99 1.14
CA ASN A 82 -7.90 -15.55 2.31
C ASN A 82 -8.66 -15.23 3.60
N SER A 83 -8.54 -16.10 4.60
CA SER A 83 -9.04 -15.89 5.97
C SER A 83 -7.93 -16.21 6.97
N ALA A 84 -7.59 -15.25 7.83
CA ALA A 84 -6.61 -15.40 8.91
C ALA A 84 -6.62 -14.15 9.79
N LEU A 85 -6.05 -14.25 10.99
CA LEU A 85 -5.69 -13.08 11.80
C LEU A 85 -4.22 -12.74 11.55
N ARG A 86 -3.96 -11.63 10.86
CA ARG A 86 -2.61 -11.15 10.59
C ARG A 86 -2.19 -10.16 11.67
N LYS A 87 -1.07 -10.43 12.34
CA LYS A 87 -0.49 -9.55 13.36
C LYS A 87 0.22 -8.36 12.69
N VAL A 88 -0.19 -7.15 13.04
CA VAL A 88 0.38 -5.91 12.50
C VAL A 88 0.65 -4.91 13.62
N ALA A 89 1.57 -3.98 13.37
CA ALA A 89 1.84 -2.86 14.25
C ALA A 89 1.81 -1.55 13.46
N LYS A 90 1.15 -0.53 14.02
CA LYS A 90 1.30 0.85 13.57
C LYS A 90 2.57 1.40 14.22
N VAL A 91 3.50 1.88 13.40
CA VAL A 91 4.83 2.30 13.84
C VAL A 91 5.10 3.72 13.36
N ARG A 92 5.50 4.59 14.28
CA ARG A 92 6.00 5.92 13.97
C ARG A 92 7.50 5.84 13.73
N LEU A 93 7.93 6.10 12.50
CA LEU A 93 9.33 6.11 12.12
C LEU A 93 10.02 7.36 12.67
N THR A 94 11.35 7.27 12.77
CA THR A 94 12.22 8.41 13.09
C THR A 94 12.05 9.61 12.15
N ASN A 95 11.62 9.40 10.91
CA ASN A 95 11.36 10.49 9.95
C ASN A 95 9.99 11.18 10.16
N GLY A 96 9.22 10.80 11.18
CA GLY A 96 7.87 11.30 11.43
C GLY A 96 6.74 10.59 10.68
N TYR A 97 7.04 9.74 9.69
CA TYR A 97 6.00 8.95 9.00
C TYR A 97 5.41 7.86 9.90
N GLU A 98 4.10 7.77 9.91
CA GLU A 98 3.38 6.64 10.50
C GLU A 98 3.09 5.58 9.44
N VAL A 99 3.55 4.36 9.69
CA VAL A 99 3.40 3.24 8.76
C VAL A 99 2.81 2.03 9.46
N VAL A 100 2.02 1.25 8.72
CA VAL A 100 1.58 -0.07 9.19
C VAL A 100 2.58 -1.12 8.72
N SER A 101 3.09 -1.88 9.67
CA SER A 101 4.12 -2.88 9.47
C SER A 101 3.62 -4.27 9.89
N TYR A 102 4.00 -5.28 9.13
CA TYR A 102 3.66 -6.68 9.41
C TYR A 102 4.67 -7.31 10.36
N ILE A 103 4.18 -8.08 11.33
CA ILE A 103 5.00 -8.84 12.26
C ILE A 103 5.14 -10.26 11.73
N PRO A 104 6.34 -10.68 11.26
CA PRO A 104 6.50 -11.99 10.64
C PRO A 104 6.62 -13.12 11.68
N GLY A 105 5.94 -14.23 11.38
CA GLY A 105 6.07 -15.50 12.09
C GLY A 105 5.03 -15.74 13.19
N GLU A 106 5.37 -16.65 14.09
CA GLU A 106 4.52 -17.15 15.16
C GLU A 106 4.80 -16.41 16.48
N GLY A 107 3.74 -15.94 17.14
CA GLY A 107 3.84 -15.15 18.37
C GLY A 107 4.56 -13.80 18.20
N HIS A 108 4.38 -12.90 19.17
CA HIS A 108 5.13 -11.65 19.28
C HIS A 108 5.07 -11.11 20.71
N ASN A 109 6.08 -10.34 21.09
CA ASN A 109 6.21 -9.70 22.41
C ASN A 109 6.07 -8.17 22.31
N LEU A 110 5.53 -7.65 21.20
CA LEU A 110 5.47 -6.21 20.98
C LEU A 110 4.27 -5.63 21.70
N GLN A 111 4.53 -4.53 22.39
CA GLN A 111 3.53 -3.74 23.09
C GLN A 111 3.54 -2.32 22.50
N GLU A 112 2.71 -1.46 23.06
CA GLU A 112 2.81 -0.03 22.80
C GLU A 112 4.19 0.48 23.27
N HIS A 113 4.73 1.46 22.55
CA HIS A 113 6.05 2.06 22.79
C HIS A 113 7.27 1.15 22.58
N SER A 114 7.10 -0.12 22.19
CA SER A 114 8.24 -0.95 21.82
C SER A 114 8.98 -0.37 20.62
N VAL A 115 10.32 -0.36 20.68
CA VAL A 115 11.19 0.11 19.62
C VAL A 115 11.48 -1.03 18.66
N VAL A 116 11.23 -0.79 17.38
CA VAL A 116 11.34 -1.81 16.33
C VAL A 116 12.16 -1.30 15.15
N LEU A 117 12.77 -2.25 14.44
CA LEU A 117 13.47 -1.99 13.19
C LEU A 117 12.62 -2.51 12.03
N ILE A 118 12.39 -1.65 11.04
CA ILE A 118 11.53 -1.94 9.88
C ILE A 118 12.37 -2.07 8.62
N ARG A 119 11.99 -3.02 7.76
CA ARG A 119 12.43 -3.14 6.36
C ARG A 119 11.27 -3.02 5.39
N GLY A 120 11.61 -2.80 4.12
CA GLY A 120 10.65 -2.85 3.02
C GLY A 120 10.12 -4.27 2.78
N GLY A 121 8.86 -4.37 2.40
CA GLY A 121 8.26 -5.59 1.87
C GLY A 121 6.74 -5.55 1.99
N ARG A 122 6.06 -5.76 0.88
CA ARG A 122 4.60 -5.72 0.83
C ARG A 122 4.01 -7.08 1.18
N VAL A 123 3.07 -7.10 2.10
CA VAL A 123 2.21 -8.27 2.33
C VAL A 123 1.11 -8.24 1.26
N LYS A 124 1.04 -9.27 0.43
CA LYS A 124 0.08 -9.34 -0.68
C LYS A 124 -1.37 -9.32 -0.20
N ASP A 125 -1.63 -9.99 0.92
CA ASP A 125 -2.96 -10.21 1.47
C ASP A 125 -3.59 -8.96 2.11
N LEU A 126 -2.75 -8.07 2.65
CA LEU A 126 -3.20 -6.91 3.41
C LEU A 126 -3.04 -5.64 2.58
N PRO A 127 -4.12 -4.89 2.31
CA PRO A 127 -3.99 -3.57 1.69
C PRO A 127 -3.31 -2.61 2.67
N GLY A 128 -2.46 -1.72 2.16
CA GLY A 128 -1.77 -0.70 2.96
C GLY A 128 -0.54 -1.17 3.74
N VAL A 129 -0.34 -2.48 3.93
CA VAL A 129 0.82 -3.01 4.67
C VAL A 129 2.01 -3.26 3.73
N ARG A 130 2.95 -2.31 3.72
CA ARG A 130 4.09 -2.27 2.79
C ARG A 130 5.45 -2.52 3.43
N TYR A 131 5.46 -2.75 4.74
CA TYR A 131 6.67 -2.89 5.54
C TYR A 131 6.60 -4.11 6.44
N HIS A 132 7.78 -4.65 6.78
CA HIS A 132 7.93 -5.75 7.73
C HIS A 132 8.83 -5.31 8.88
N ILE A 133 8.49 -5.78 10.08
CA ILE A 133 9.38 -5.69 11.24
C ILE A 133 10.44 -6.79 11.13
N LEU A 134 11.71 -6.45 11.38
CA LEU A 134 12.77 -7.45 11.57
C LEU A 134 12.60 -8.13 12.93
N ARG A 135 13.04 -9.38 13.05
CA ARG A 135 12.97 -10.16 14.29
C ARG A 135 14.37 -10.36 14.85
N GLY A 136 14.49 -10.38 16.18
CA GLY A 136 15.76 -10.57 16.88
C GLY A 136 16.61 -9.31 16.98
N VAL A 137 16.01 -8.12 16.77
CA VAL A 137 16.70 -6.83 16.79
C VAL A 137 15.86 -5.82 17.61
N LEU A 138 16.51 -5.05 18.47
CA LEU A 138 15.86 -4.18 19.47
C LEU A 138 14.88 -4.99 20.34
N ASP A 139 13.67 -4.49 20.59
CA ASP A 139 12.68 -5.12 21.47
C ASP A 139 11.98 -6.33 20.82
N THR A 140 12.23 -6.57 19.53
CA THR A 140 11.64 -7.70 18.82
C THR A 140 12.39 -8.99 19.15
N GLN A 141 11.80 -9.83 19.99
CA GLN A 141 12.36 -11.15 20.26
C GLN A 141 12.28 -12.07 19.03
N GLY A 142 13.30 -12.91 18.85
CA GLY A 142 13.31 -13.97 17.84
C GLY A 142 12.35 -15.11 18.17
N ILE A 143 12.09 -15.99 17.21
CA ILE A 143 11.21 -17.17 17.42
C ILE A 143 12.06 -18.37 17.86
N ALA A 144 12.04 -18.69 19.15
CA ALA A 144 12.89 -19.74 19.72
C ALA A 144 12.68 -21.13 19.11
N LYS A 145 11.42 -21.52 18.84
CA LYS A 145 11.06 -22.86 18.35
C LYS A 145 11.36 -23.08 16.85
N ARG A 146 11.90 -22.08 16.14
CA ARG A 146 12.08 -22.16 14.69
C ARG A 146 13.37 -22.90 14.32
N ARG A 147 13.27 -24.05 13.62
CA ARG A 147 14.43 -24.82 13.14
C ARG A 147 14.88 -24.48 11.72
N GLN A 148 13.96 -24.05 10.86
CA GLN A 148 14.24 -23.68 9.45
C GLN A 148 14.13 -22.15 9.22
N ARG A 149 14.88 -21.62 8.25
CA ARG A 149 14.95 -20.18 7.92
C ARG A 149 15.19 -19.29 9.15
N ARG A 150 16.03 -19.77 10.07
CA ARG A 150 16.30 -19.17 11.39
C ARG A 150 16.76 -17.72 11.32
N SER A 151 17.60 -17.40 10.35
CA SER A 151 18.16 -16.06 10.12
C SER A 151 17.08 -15.01 9.86
N LEU A 152 15.95 -15.38 9.24
CA LEU A 152 14.86 -14.45 8.95
C LEU A 152 14.06 -14.06 10.20
N TYR A 153 13.99 -14.96 11.18
CA TYR A 153 13.18 -14.83 12.38
C TYR A 153 14.00 -14.59 13.66
N GLY A 154 15.30 -14.31 13.52
CA GLY A 154 16.19 -14.03 14.65
C GLY A 154 16.40 -15.21 15.61
N ALA A 155 16.29 -16.46 15.13
CA ALA A 155 16.48 -17.65 15.95
C ALA A 155 17.95 -18.10 15.94
N LYS A 156 18.54 -18.33 17.11
CA LYS A 156 19.92 -18.89 17.23
C LYS A 156 19.92 -20.38 16.88
N ARG A 157 21.09 -20.92 16.48
CA ARG A 157 21.26 -22.36 16.27
C ARG A 157 21.12 -23.07 17.63
N PRO A 158 20.22 -24.06 17.79
CA PRO A 158 20.17 -24.87 18.99
C PRO A 158 21.49 -25.62 19.14
N LYS A 159 21.95 -25.77 20.39
CA LYS A 159 23.12 -26.58 20.74
C LYS A 159 22.82 -28.04 20.45
#